data_AF-A0A7Z9Q9V8-F1
#
_entry.id   AF-A0A7Z9Q9V8-F1
#
_cell.length_a   1.000
_cell.length_b   1.000
_cell.length_c   1.000
_cell.angle_alpha   90.00
_cell.angle_beta   90.00
_cell.angle_gamma   90.00
#
_symmetry.space_group_name_H-M   'P 1'
#
loop_
_entity.id
_entity.type
_entity.pdbx_description
1 polymer ?
#
loop_
_entity_poly.entity_id
_entity_poly.type
_entity_poly.pdbx_seq_one_letter_code
_entity_poly.pdbx_strand_id
1 'polypeptide(L)'
;MTKNMKISAAIFGVVVILYFISQSGQKKHHTQSNNVFSIVMEEVYRFDVQKDSLYIALQRKDTTWQITGNDSLLIQANRINDVENKILTIKRESVVSKNSSKWKSFNVDDSLGTKITFYGFNDEVLGEAIFGRSKSDWQRSYVRLIGENNVYMTNENVINRLQTRLTFWGKKPPPPPQELAEESEQKDSSPEVENNAGLNGEDAKPE
;
A
#
# COMPACT_ATOMS: atom_id res chain seq x y z
N MET A 1 -41.25 16.63 -48.71
CA MET A 1 -40.26 17.48 -48.00
C MET A 1 -40.17 18.84 -48.66
N THR A 2 -40.33 19.92 -47.92
CA THR A 2 -40.08 21.30 -48.41
C THR A 2 -38.59 21.51 -48.69
N LYS A 3 -38.24 22.48 -49.56
CA LYS A 3 -36.85 22.79 -49.92
C LYS A 3 -35.99 23.07 -48.69
N ASN A 4 -36.55 23.78 -47.72
CA ASN A 4 -35.91 24.15 -46.46
C ASN A 4 -35.62 22.92 -45.59
N MET A 5 -36.53 21.94 -45.52
CA MET A 5 -36.33 20.71 -44.75
C MET A 5 -35.21 19.82 -45.33
N LYS A 6 -34.99 19.85 -46.65
CA LYS A 6 -33.83 19.19 -47.28
C LYS A 6 -32.51 19.88 -46.91
N ILE A 7 -32.50 21.21 -46.84
CA ILE A 7 -31.32 22.01 -46.46
C ILE A 7 -30.96 21.74 -44.98
N SER A 8 -31.93 21.76 -44.06
CA SER A 8 -31.70 21.43 -42.66
C SER A 8 -31.18 20.00 -42.47
N ALA A 9 -31.70 19.02 -43.21
CA ALA A 9 -31.22 17.64 -43.17
C ALA A 9 -29.76 17.51 -43.69
N ALA A 10 -29.39 18.24 -44.74
CA ALA A 10 -28.02 18.27 -45.26
C ALA A 10 -27.04 18.88 -44.25
N ILE A 11 -27.40 20.02 -43.62
CA ILE A 11 -26.60 20.65 -42.57
C ILE A 11 -26.43 19.71 -41.38
N PHE A 12 -27.50 19.06 -40.93
CA PHE A 12 -27.44 18.09 -39.84
C PHE A 12 -26.52 16.90 -40.15
N GLY A 13 -26.58 16.35 -41.37
CA GLY A 13 -25.67 15.30 -41.82
C GLY A 13 -24.20 15.71 -41.77
N VAL A 14 -23.87 16.93 -42.20
CA VAL A 14 -22.50 17.49 -42.10
C VAL A 14 -22.06 17.62 -40.64
N VAL A 15 -22.92 18.12 -39.75
CA VAL A 15 -22.62 18.24 -38.32
C VAL A 15 -22.37 16.87 -37.67
N VAL A 16 -23.17 15.84 -38.01
CA VAL A 16 -22.98 14.47 -37.50
C VAL A 16 -21.65 13.87 -37.99
N ILE A 17 -21.28 14.07 -39.25
CA ILE A 17 -19.98 13.62 -39.79
C ILE A 17 -18.82 14.31 -39.08
N LEU A 18 -18.91 15.64 -38.88
CA LEU A 18 -17.91 16.40 -38.13
C LEU A 18 -17.82 15.96 -36.66
N TYR A 19 -18.94 15.60 -36.03
CA TYR A 19 -18.95 15.04 -34.68
C TYR A 19 -18.18 13.72 -34.60
N PHE A 20 -18.41 12.78 -35.53
CA PHE A 20 -17.67 11.51 -35.54
C PHE A 20 -16.17 11.69 -35.83
N ILE A 21 -15.80 12.62 -36.73
CA ILE A 21 -14.39 12.97 -36.99
C ILE A 21 -13.75 13.57 -35.72
N SER A 22 -14.42 14.51 -35.07
CA SER A 22 -13.95 15.14 -33.83
C SER A 22 -13.80 14.12 -32.70
N GLN A 23 -14.80 13.27 -32.46
CA GLN A 23 -14.77 12.23 -31.44
C GLN A 23 -13.65 11.19 -31.67
N SER A 24 -13.31 10.90 -32.94
CA SER A 24 -12.17 10.04 -33.29
C SER A 24 -10.81 10.74 -33.07
N GLY A 25 -10.75 12.07 -33.24
CA GLY A 25 -9.57 12.89 -32.94
C GLY A 25 -9.30 13.05 -31.44
N GLN A 26 -10.34 13.28 -30.64
CA GLN A 26 -10.23 13.48 -29.19
C GLN A 26 -9.61 12.27 -28.46
N LYS A 27 -9.84 11.04 -28.95
CA LYS A 27 -9.22 9.81 -28.41
C LYS A 27 -7.68 9.79 -28.46
N LYS A 28 -7.04 10.66 -29.26
CA LYS A 28 -5.57 10.80 -29.32
C LYS A 28 -5.00 11.87 -28.39
N HIS A 29 -5.84 12.70 -27.80
CA HIS A 29 -5.43 13.75 -26.87
C HIS A 29 -5.78 13.38 -25.43
N HIS A 30 -5.42 12.16 -25.03
CA HIS A 30 -5.17 11.91 -23.61
C HIS A 30 -3.99 12.79 -23.20
N THR A 31 -4.24 13.77 -22.35
CA THR A 31 -3.20 14.60 -21.73
C THR A 31 -2.10 13.66 -21.24
N GLN A 32 -0.89 13.79 -21.76
CA GLN A 32 0.23 12.91 -21.41
C GLN A 32 0.71 13.24 -20.00
N SER A 33 -0.11 12.86 -19.01
CA SER A 33 0.30 12.83 -17.61
C SER A 33 1.40 11.80 -17.50
N ASN A 34 2.58 12.26 -17.11
CA ASN A 34 3.70 11.38 -16.86
C ASN A 34 3.48 10.47 -15.64
N ASN A 35 2.41 10.65 -14.84
CA ASN A 35 2.09 9.73 -13.76
C ASN A 35 1.90 8.28 -14.28
N VAL A 36 2.14 7.30 -13.42
CA VAL A 36 1.78 5.89 -13.66
C VAL A 36 0.29 5.66 -13.39
N PHE A 37 -0.24 6.32 -12.37
CA PHE A 37 -1.65 6.26 -11.97
C PHE A 37 -2.31 7.63 -12.07
N SER A 38 -3.61 7.64 -12.36
CA SER A 38 -4.47 8.83 -12.28
C SER A 38 -5.64 8.51 -11.35
N ILE A 39 -5.30 8.22 -10.10
CA ILE A 39 -6.19 7.71 -9.05
C ILE A 39 -5.99 8.58 -7.80
N VAL A 40 -7.08 8.93 -7.11
CA VAL A 40 -7.01 9.56 -5.78
C VAL A 40 -7.28 8.52 -4.69
N MET A 41 -6.67 8.67 -3.51
CA MET A 41 -6.69 7.64 -2.46
C MET A 41 -8.09 7.44 -1.87
N GLU A 42 -8.92 8.47 -1.92
CA GLU A 42 -10.32 8.48 -1.51
C GLU A 42 -11.17 7.52 -2.35
N GLU A 43 -10.85 7.34 -3.64
CA GLU A 43 -11.54 6.40 -4.54
C GLU A 43 -11.14 4.95 -4.31
N VAL A 44 -9.98 4.68 -3.70
CA VAL A 44 -9.48 3.31 -3.48
C VAL A 44 -10.19 2.63 -2.31
N TYR A 45 -10.96 1.59 -2.59
CA TYR A 45 -11.61 0.71 -1.59
C TYR A 45 -10.78 -0.53 -1.29
N ARG A 46 -10.02 -1.04 -2.26
CA ARG A 46 -9.14 -2.20 -2.10
C ARG A 46 -7.90 -2.03 -2.97
N PHE A 47 -6.77 -2.56 -2.55
CA PHE A 47 -5.64 -2.76 -3.44
C PHE A 47 -4.96 -4.10 -3.13
N ASP A 48 -4.36 -4.71 -4.14
CA ASP A 48 -3.51 -5.88 -3.97
C ASP A 48 -2.09 -5.64 -4.43
N VAL A 49 -1.16 -6.38 -3.82
CA VAL A 49 0.22 -6.50 -4.27
C VAL A 49 0.47 -7.98 -4.53
N GLN A 50 0.81 -8.30 -5.78
CA GLN A 50 1.15 -9.65 -6.21
C GLN A 50 2.60 -9.72 -6.70
N LYS A 51 3.29 -10.80 -6.37
CA LYS A 51 4.58 -11.15 -6.94
C LYS A 51 4.76 -12.66 -6.96
N ASP A 52 4.99 -13.22 -8.14
CA ASP A 52 5.02 -14.67 -8.34
C ASP A 52 3.73 -15.31 -7.77
N SER A 53 3.85 -16.30 -6.89
CA SER A 53 2.79 -16.98 -6.17
C SER A 53 2.32 -16.26 -4.90
N LEU A 54 3.01 -15.18 -4.49
CA LEU A 54 2.68 -14.42 -3.29
C LEU A 54 1.71 -13.29 -3.60
N TYR A 55 0.68 -13.17 -2.77
CA TYR A 55 -0.39 -12.20 -2.89
C TYR A 55 -0.74 -11.64 -1.51
N ILE A 56 -1.06 -10.35 -1.46
CA ILE A 56 -1.68 -9.71 -0.31
C ILE A 56 -2.69 -8.67 -0.79
N ALA A 57 -3.84 -8.59 -0.14
CA ALA A 57 -4.82 -7.54 -0.37
C ALA A 57 -5.06 -6.74 0.91
N LEU A 58 -5.24 -5.43 0.74
CA LEU A 58 -5.68 -4.52 1.77
C LEU A 58 -7.00 -3.90 1.32
N GLN A 59 -7.96 -3.85 2.24
CA GLN A 59 -9.30 -3.34 2.00
C GLN A 59 -9.62 -2.24 3.02
N ARG A 60 -10.26 -1.18 2.56
CA ARG A 60 -10.79 -0.11 3.40
C ARG A 60 -12.15 -0.53 3.94
N LYS A 61 -12.26 -0.58 5.27
CA LYS A 61 -13.50 -0.79 6.02
C LYS A 61 -13.79 0.49 6.79
N ASP A 62 -14.86 1.15 6.40
CA ASP A 62 -15.25 2.48 6.85
C ASP A 62 -14.10 3.49 6.63
N THR A 63 -13.47 3.98 7.71
CA THR A 63 -12.34 4.91 7.67
C THR A 63 -10.97 4.24 7.83
N THR A 64 -10.94 2.91 8.01
CA THR A 64 -9.72 2.16 8.37
C THR A 64 -9.30 1.18 7.29
N TRP A 65 -8.00 0.96 7.13
CA TRP A 65 -7.48 -0.12 6.29
C TRP A 65 -7.31 -1.40 7.11
N GLN A 66 -7.57 -2.55 6.49
CA GLN A 66 -7.44 -3.89 7.07
C GLN A 66 -6.79 -4.82 6.04
N ILE A 67 -6.08 -5.86 6.50
CA ILE A 67 -5.51 -6.87 5.60
C ILE A 67 -6.59 -7.94 5.36
N THR A 68 -6.90 -8.21 4.10
CA THR A 68 -7.91 -9.23 3.75
C THR A 68 -7.51 -10.60 4.29
N GLY A 69 -8.37 -11.22 5.09
CA GLY A 69 -8.10 -12.52 5.72
C GLY A 69 -7.13 -12.47 6.91
N ASN A 70 -6.86 -11.30 7.50
CA ASN A 70 -6.11 -11.20 8.75
C ASN A 70 -6.65 -10.10 9.67
N ASP A 71 -7.44 -10.52 10.67
CA ASP A 71 -8.04 -9.64 11.68
C ASP A 71 -7.13 -9.39 12.89
N SER A 72 -5.97 -10.07 12.96
CA SER A 72 -5.07 -10.08 14.12
C SER A 72 -4.01 -8.98 14.14
N LEU A 73 -3.78 -8.31 13.00
CA LEU A 73 -2.72 -7.32 12.83
C LEU A 73 -3.29 -5.92 12.69
N LEU A 74 -2.76 -4.98 13.47
CA LEU A 74 -3.06 -3.56 13.34
C LEU A 74 -2.28 -2.98 12.16
N ILE A 75 -2.96 -2.31 11.22
CA ILE A 75 -2.29 -1.66 10.09
C ILE A 75 -1.29 -0.60 10.55
N GLN A 76 -0.13 -0.60 9.91
CA GLN A 76 0.92 0.41 10.03
C GLN A 76 0.55 1.59 9.13
N ALA A 77 -0.07 2.64 9.69
CA ALA A 77 -0.58 3.78 8.92
C ALA A 77 0.45 4.42 7.97
N ASN A 78 1.72 4.49 8.36
CA ASN A 78 2.79 4.99 7.50
C ASN A 78 2.96 4.21 6.17
N ARG A 79 2.55 2.93 6.12
CA ARG A 79 2.55 2.11 4.89
C ARG A 79 1.41 2.48 3.95
N ILE A 80 0.26 2.83 4.49
CA ILE A 80 -0.86 3.38 3.72
C ILE A 80 -0.50 4.77 3.18
N ASN A 81 0.13 5.60 4.01
CA ASN A 81 0.63 6.91 3.58
C ASN A 81 1.72 6.78 2.50
N ASP A 82 2.59 5.76 2.56
CA ASP A 82 3.52 5.42 1.47
C ASP A 82 2.78 5.08 0.16
N VAL A 83 1.62 4.39 0.20
CA VAL A 83 0.81 4.10 -1.00
C VAL A 83 0.30 5.38 -1.65
N GLU A 84 -0.39 6.22 -0.88
CA GLU A 84 -0.89 7.51 -1.35
C GLU A 84 0.23 8.42 -1.85
N ASN A 85 1.24 8.69 -1.01
CA ASN A 85 2.20 9.76 -1.23
C ASN A 85 3.39 9.35 -2.10
N LYS A 86 3.63 8.05 -2.32
CA LYS A 86 4.75 7.53 -3.12
C LYS A 86 4.38 6.54 -4.22
N ILE A 87 3.27 5.81 -4.12
CA ILE A 87 2.84 4.90 -5.20
C ILE A 87 1.90 5.60 -6.17
N LEU A 88 0.83 6.24 -5.71
CA LEU A 88 -0.12 6.93 -6.59
C LEU A 88 0.50 8.16 -7.29
N THR A 89 1.48 8.80 -6.67
CA THR A 89 2.21 9.97 -7.19
C THR A 89 3.36 9.65 -8.16
N ILE A 90 3.69 8.37 -8.37
CA ILE A 90 4.89 7.95 -9.10
C ILE A 90 4.80 8.30 -10.60
N LYS A 91 5.92 8.75 -11.19
CA LYS A 91 5.99 9.25 -12.57
C LYS A 91 6.91 8.42 -13.44
N ARG A 92 6.48 8.20 -14.68
CA ARG A 92 7.23 7.75 -15.85
C ARG A 92 8.09 8.91 -16.35
N GLU A 93 9.37 8.69 -16.57
CA GLU A 93 10.28 9.72 -17.10
C GLU A 93 10.67 9.44 -18.55
N SER A 94 11.15 8.23 -18.83
CA SER A 94 11.66 7.84 -20.15
C SER A 94 11.26 6.41 -20.50
N VAL A 95 11.07 6.16 -21.80
CA VAL A 95 10.82 4.82 -22.33
C VAL A 95 12.15 4.10 -22.51
N VAL A 96 12.42 3.08 -21.69
CA VAL A 96 13.65 2.26 -21.77
C VAL A 96 13.50 1.06 -22.70
N SER A 97 12.27 0.66 -23.02
CA SER A 97 11.99 -0.30 -24.09
C SER A 97 10.59 -0.19 -24.65
N LYS A 98 10.42 -0.60 -25.91
CA LYS A 98 9.12 -0.81 -26.57
C LYS A 98 8.90 -2.28 -26.98
N ASN A 99 9.82 -3.16 -26.58
CA ASN A 99 9.84 -4.56 -27.01
C ASN A 99 9.49 -5.49 -25.84
N SER A 100 8.36 -6.19 -25.96
CA SER A 100 7.86 -7.10 -24.94
C SER A 100 8.79 -8.28 -24.63
N SER A 101 9.62 -8.72 -25.59
CA SER A 101 10.60 -9.78 -25.34
C SER A 101 11.68 -9.38 -24.33
N LYS A 102 11.84 -8.07 -24.04
CA LYS A 102 12.77 -7.58 -23.02
C LYS A 102 12.16 -7.39 -21.62
N TRP A 103 10.87 -7.63 -21.40
CA TRP A 103 10.25 -7.44 -20.07
C TRP A 103 11.00 -8.18 -18.95
N LYS A 104 11.46 -9.40 -19.21
CA LYS A 104 12.28 -10.20 -18.26
C LYS A 104 13.66 -9.60 -17.96
N SER A 105 14.25 -8.89 -18.91
CA SER A 105 15.52 -8.15 -18.69
C SER A 105 15.33 -6.97 -17.74
N PHE A 106 14.15 -6.36 -17.74
CA PHE A 106 13.76 -5.23 -16.88
C PHE A 106 12.97 -5.65 -15.63
N ASN A 107 12.77 -6.95 -15.40
CA ASN A 107 12.01 -7.49 -14.27
C ASN A 107 10.55 -6.96 -14.20
N VAL A 108 9.91 -6.74 -15.35
CA VAL A 108 8.50 -6.27 -15.47
C VAL A 108 7.58 -7.29 -16.17
N ASP A 109 8.04 -8.53 -16.33
CA ASP A 109 7.17 -9.66 -16.69
C ASP A 109 6.33 -10.11 -15.48
N ASP A 110 5.28 -10.90 -15.74
CA ASP A 110 4.27 -11.28 -14.73
C ASP A 110 4.81 -12.24 -13.65
N SER A 111 6.00 -12.83 -13.84
CA SER A 111 6.65 -13.72 -12.84
C SER A 111 7.66 -12.97 -11.97
N LEU A 112 8.53 -12.14 -12.55
CA LEU A 112 9.58 -11.44 -11.80
C LEU A 112 9.15 -10.09 -11.21
N GLY A 113 8.17 -9.44 -11.84
CA GLY A 113 7.67 -8.13 -11.45
C GLY A 113 6.79 -8.17 -10.20
N THR A 114 6.66 -7.02 -9.55
CA THR A 114 5.64 -6.81 -8.52
C THR A 114 4.45 -6.11 -9.18
N LYS A 115 3.32 -6.80 -9.35
CA LYS A 115 2.05 -6.18 -9.76
C LYS A 115 1.44 -5.45 -8.56
N ILE A 116 0.86 -4.28 -8.80
CA ILE A 116 -0.12 -3.67 -7.92
C ILE A 116 -1.40 -3.37 -8.72
N THR A 117 -2.54 -3.67 -8.10
CA THR A 117 -3.88 -3.38 -8.63
C THR A 117 -4.63 -2.52 -7.62
N PHE A 118 -5.24 -1.43 -8.08
CA PHE A 118 -6.14 -0.59 -7.29
C PHE A 118 -7.58 -0.80 -7.71
N TYR A 119 -8.48 -0.94 -6.73
CA TYR A 119 -9.90 -1.14 -6.94
C TYR A 119 -10.75 -0.08 -6.22
N GLY A 120 -11.78 0.37 -6.91
CA GLY A 120 -12.81 1.26 -6.41
C GLY A 120 -13.98 0.50 -5.81
N PHE A 121 -15.13 1.15 -5.78
CA PHE A 121 -16.38 0.54 -5.35
C PHE A 121 -16.77 -0.62 -6.28
N ASN A 122 -17.40 -1.67 -5.73
CA ASN A 122 -17.79 -2.89 -6.46
C ASN A 122 -16.65 -3.58 -7.25
N ASP A 123 -15.41 -3.52 -6.75
CA ASP A 123 -14.22 -4.13 -7.37
C ASP A 123 -13.90 -3.61 -8.79
N GLU A 124 -14.34 -2.39 -9.14
CA GLU A 124 -13.92 -1.71 -10.37
C GLU A 124 -12.40 -1.48 -10.35
N VAL A 125 -11.68 -1.90 -11.40
CA VAL A 125 -10.22 -1.69 -11.51
C VAL A 125 -9.92 -0.24 -11.88
N LEU A 126 -9.40 0.53 -10.94
CA LEU A 126 -8.98 1.93 -11.13
C LEU A 126 -7.63 2.05 -11.84
N GLY A 127 -6.76 1.05 -11.68
CA GLY A 127 -5.50 0.98 -12.42
C GLY A 127 -4.57 -0.13 -11.96
N GLU A 128 -3.72 -0.57 -12.89
CA GLU A 128 -2.78 -1.66 -12.71
C GLU A 128 -1.41 -1.32 -13.31
N ALA A 129 -0.35 -1.66 -12.60
CA ALA A 129 1.01 -1.60 -13.13
C ALA A 129 1.91 -2.68 -12.54
N ILE A 130 2.93 -3.07 -13.30
CA ILE A 130 3.95 -4.04 -12.88
C ILE A 130 5.29 -3.34 -12.76
N PHE A 131 5.83 -3.32 -11.54
CA PHE A 131 7.08 -2.68 -11.20
C PHE A 131 8.24 -3.68 -11.16
N GLY A 132 9.36 -3.29 -11.76
CA GLY A 132 10.61 -4.05 -11.80
C GLY A 132 11.74 -3.30 -11.10
N ARG A 133 12.60 -4.04 -10.39
CA ARG A 133 13.84 -3.47 -9.83
C ARG A 133 14.80 -3.15 -10.97
N SER A 134 15.28 -1.91 -11.01
CA SER A 134 16.40 -1.52 -11.88
C SER A 134 17.72 -2.14 -11.41
N LYS A 135 18.57 -2.53 -12.37
CA LYS A 135 19.85 -3.21 -12.14
C LYS A 135 21.04 -2.25 -12.09
N SER A 136 20.91 -1.09 -12.73
CA SER A 136 21.97 -0.08 -12.88
C SER A 136 21.73 1.18 -12.07
N ASP A 137 20.48 1.51 -11.78
CA ASP A 137 20.07 2.67 -10.96
C ASP A 137 19.15 2.18 -9.85
N TRP A 138 19.65 2.15 -8.61
CA TRP A 138 18.89 1.70 -7.44
C TRP A 138 17.91 2.76 -6.91
N GLN A 139 18.04 4.02 -7.32
CA GLN A 139 17.16 5.13 -6.92
C GLN A 139 15.87 5.16 -7.74
N ARG A 140 15.84 4.48 -8.89
CA ARG A 140 14.69 4.35 -9.79
C ARG A 140 14.17 2.90 -9.87
N SER A 141 12.98 2.73 -10.41
CA SER A 141 12.43 1.44 -10.81
C SER A 141 12.01 1.45 -12.27
N TYR A 142 11.74 0.27 -12.82
CA TYR A 142 11.04 0.12 -14.09
C TYR A 142 9.57 -0.11 -13.84
N VAL A 143 8.72 0.32 -14.77
CA VAL A 143 7.27 0.10 -14.71
C VAL A 143 6.72 -0.23 -16.10
N ARG A 144 5.82 -1.20 -16.15
CA ARG A 144 4.99 -1.53 -17.31
C ARG A 144 3.53 -1.30 -16.95
N LEU A 145 2.81 -0.59 -17.83
CA LEU A 145 1.36 -0.46 -17.76
C LEU A 145 0.69 -1.67 -18.41
N ILE A 146 -0.42 -2.14 -17.87
CA ILE A 146 -1.15 -3.27 -18.43
C ILE A 146 -1.76 -2.86 -19.78
N GLY A 147 -1.66 -3.75 -20.78
CA GLY A 147 -2.04 -3.48 -22.16
C GLY A 147 -0.96 -2.77 -23.01
N GLU A 148 0.15 -2.31 -22.42
CA GLU A 148 1.25 -1.68 -23.16
C GLU A 148 2.49 -2.58 -23.30
N ASN A 149 3.18 -2.47 -24.44
CA ASN A 149 4.50 -3.07 -24.66
C ASN A 149 5.66 -2.26 -24.04
N ASN A 150 5.39 -1.00 -23.69
CA ASN A 150 6.39 -0.05 -23.22
C ASN A 150 6.85 -0.38 -21.80
N VAL A 151 8.16 -0.26 -21.58
CA VAL A 151 8.78 -0.22 -20.25
C VAL A 151 9.29 1.19 -20.01
N TYR A 152 8.84 1.80 -18.92
CA TYR A 152 9.24 3.14 -18.51
C TYR A 152 10.20 3.05 -17.33
N MET A 153 11.12 4.01 -17.22
CA MET A 153 11.85 4.28 -15.97
C MET A 153 11.06 5.28 -15.12
N THR A 154 11.01 5.05 -13.81
CA THR A 154 10.32 5.91 -12.85
C THR A 154 11.25 6.94 -12.22
N ASN A 155 10.71 8.06 -11.74
CA ASN A 155 11.48 9.11 -11.03
C ASN A 155 11.99 8.69 -9.64
N GLU A 156 11.34 7.72 -8.99
CA GLU A 156 11.74 7.15 -7.69
C GLU A 156 11.60 5.62 -7.70
N ASN A 157 12.25 4.93 -6.75
CA ASN A 157 12.12 3.50 -6.54
C ASN A 157 11.06 3.18 -5.48
N VAL A 158 10.04 2.44 -5.90
CA VAL A 158 8.89 2.05 -5.06
C VAL A 158 8.87 0.58 -4.64
N ILE A 159 9.82 -0.24 -5.13
CA ILE A 159 9.83 -1.70 -4.91
C ILE A 159 9.86 -2.07 -3.42
N ASN A 160 10.51 -1.27 -2.58
CA ASN A 160 10.58 -1.48 -1.13
C ASN A 160 9.26 -1.21 -0.39
N ARG A 161 8.30 -0.54 -1.04
CA ARG A 161 6.96 -0.25 -0.51
C ARG A 161 5.90 -1.26 -0.98
N LEU A 162 6.16 -1.90 -2.12
CA LEU A 162 5.29 -2.94 -2.69
C LEU A 162 5.74 -4.33 -2.20
N GLN A 163 5.24 -4.75 -1.03
CA GLN A 163 5.60 -6.01 -0.37
C GLN A 163 4.40 -6.93 -0.18
N THR A 164 4.61 -8.24 -0.34
CA THR A 164 3.57 -9.29 -0.21
C THR A 164 3.44 -9.87 1.20
N ARG A 165 4.19 -9.36 2.19
CA ARG A 165 4.26 -9.92 3.55
C ARG A 165 3.27 -9.25 4.50
N LEU A 166 2.47 -10.02 5.22
CA LEU A 166 1.53 -9.55 6.25
C LEU A 166 2.18 -8.57 7.25
N THR A 167 3.37 -8.91 7.77
CA THR A 167 4.10 -8.12 8.77
C THR A 167 4.74 -6.83 8.23
N PHE A 168 4.75 -6.62 6.92
CA PHE A 168 5.16 -5.33 6.34
C PHE A 168 4.05 -4.29 6.53
N TRP A 169 2.80 -4.69 6.34
CA TRP A 169 1.61 -3.85 6.40
C TRP A 169 1.00 -3.76 7.79
N GLY A 170 1.03 -4.85 8.55
CA GLY A 170 0.44 -4.95 9.87
C GLY A 170 1.47 -5.24 10.96
N LYS A 171 1.22 -4.78 12.19
CA LYS A 171 1.98 -5.13 13.39
C LYS A 171 1.07 -5.87 14.37
N LYS A 172 1.62 -6.76 15.19
CA LYS A 172 0.86 -7.34 16.30
C LYS A 172 0.41 -6.21 17.24
N PRO A 173 -0.82 -6.25 17.80
CA PRO A 173 -1.19 -5.34 18.88
C PRO A 173 -0.22 -5.50 20.05
N PRO A 174 0.04 -4.42 20.82
CA PRO A 174 0.77 -4.56 22.08
C PRO A 174 0.00 -5.53 23.01
N PRO A 175 0.71 -6.29 23.87
CA PRO A 175 0.03 -7.08 24.90
C PRO A 175 -0.81 -6.14 25.80
N PRO A 176 -1.91 -6.64 26.40
CA PRO A 176 -2.62 -5.89 27.41
C PRO A 176 -1.66 -5.42 28.51
N PRO A 177 -1.84 -4.21 29.07
CA PRO A 177 -1.13 -3.82 30.28
C PRO A 177 -1.34 -4.89 31.35
N GLN A 178 -0.25 -5.41 31.91
CA GLN A 178 -0.33 -6.35 33.02
C GLN A 178 -0.83 -5.56 34.24
N GLU A 179 -2.05 -5.86 34.68
CA GLU A 179 -2.52 -5.42 35.99
C GLU A 179 -1.62 -6.02 37.07
N LEU A 180 -1.08 -5.12 37.90
CA LEU A 180 -0.64 -5.37 39.27
C LEU A 180 0.51 -6.39 39.43
N ALA A 181 1.74 -5.89 39.33
CA ALA A 181 2.86 -6.41 40.12
C ALA A 181 2.74 -6.02 41.61
N GLU A 182 1.53 -6.08 42.20
CA GLU A 182 1.27 -5.75 43.61
C GLU A 182 1.44 -6.98 44.54
N GLU A 183 1.54 -8.19 43.99
CA GLU A 183 1.75 -9.42 44.78
C GLU A 183 3.21 -9.61 45.29
N SER A 184 4.07 -8.58 45.20
CA SER A 184 5.44 -8.61 45.74
C SER A 184 5.65 -7.83 47.04
N GLU A 185 4.70 -7.01 47.52
CA GLU A 185 4.86 -6.28 48.80
C GLU A 185 4.22 -6.99 50.01
N GLN A 186 3.29 -7.93 49.81
CA GLN A 186 2.74 -8.76 50.91
C GLN A 186 3.60 -10.00 51.23
N LYS A 187 4.88 -9.78 51.54
CA LYS A 187 5.70 -10.82 52.19
C LYS A 187 6.73 -10.33 53.21
N ASP A 188 6.71 -9.04 53.57
CA ASP A 188 7.59 -8.47 54.59
C ASP A 188 6.81 -7.72 55.68
N SER A 189 6.00 -8.45 56.44
CA SER A 189 5.40 -7.94 57.68
C SER A 189 5.16 -9.06 58.71
N SER A 190 6.25 -9.59 59.27
CA SER A 190 6.21 -10.36 60.51
C SER A 190 7.14 -9.69 61.53
N PRO A 191 6.62 -9.11 62.62
CA PRO A 191 7.46 -8.38 63.56
C PRO A 191 8.16 -9.37 64.52
N GLU A 192 9.47 -9.58 64.33
CA GLU A 192 10.33 -10.05 65.43
C GLU A 192 10.53 -8.89 66.42
N VAL A 193 10.01 -9.07 67.65
CA VAL A 193 10.13 -8.09 68.75
C VAL A 193 10.94 -8.68 69.89
N GLU A 194 11.98 -7.95 70.31
CA GLU A 194 12.72 -8.11 71.58
C GLU A 194 14.06 -8.89 71.41
N ASN A 195 14.83 -9.28 72.44
CA ASN A 195 14.98 -8.78 73.81
C ASN A 195 16.35 -9.21 74.42
N ASN A 196 17.43 -9.18 73.63
CA ASN A 196 18.78 -9.61 74.08
C ASN A 196 19.50 -8.51 74.89
N ALA A 197 19.26 -8.44 76.20
CA ALA A 197 20.05 -7.67 77.15
C ALA A 197 19.98 -8.29 78.56
N GLY A 198 21.12 -8.39 79.26
CA GLY A 198 21.23 -9.01 80.60
C GLY A 198 22.33 -10.08 80.68
N LEU A 199 23.62 -9.74 80.56
CA LEU A 199 24.48 -9.40 81.70
C LEU A 199 24.44 -10.43 82.84
N ASN A 200 25.42 -11.35 82.84
CA ASN A 200 25.79 -12.16 84.00
C ASN A 200 26.44 -11.27 85.07
N GLY A 201 26.04 -11.43 86.33
CA GLY A 201 26.69 -10.82 87.50
C GLY A 201 26.20 -11.47 88.80
N GLU A 202 27.16 -11.89 89.64
CA GLU A 202 27.09 -12.41 91.00
C GLU A 202 25.80 -12.24 91.84
N ASP A 203 25.40 -13.33 92.51
CA ASP A 203 25.23 -13.45 93.98
C ASP A 203 24.49 -14.78 94.32
N ALA A 204 24.71 -15.56 95.39
CA ALA A 204 25.80 -15.86 96.32
C ALA A 204 25.24 -16.82 97.41
N LYS A 205 25.90 -17.97 97.69
CA LYS A 205 25.82 -18.79 98.95
C LYS A 205 24.46 -19.46 99.35
N PRO A 206 24.43 -20.32 100.41
CA PRO A 206 25.42 -21.29 100.93
C PRO A 206 24.83 -22.70 101.22
N GLU A 207 25.60 -23.53 101.95
CA GLU A 207 25.33 -24.88 102.52
C GLU A 207 25.53 -26.10 101.59
#